data_AF-A0A7C2QM95-F1
#
_entry.id   AF-A0A7C2QM95-F1
#
_cell.length_a   1.000
_cell.length_b   1.000
_cell.length_c   1.000
_cell.angle_alpha   90.00
_cell.angle_beta   90.00
_cell.angle_gamma   90.00
#
_symmetry.space_group_name_H-M   'P 1'
#
loop_
_entity.id
_entity.type
_entity.pdbx_description
1 polymer ?
#
loop_
_entity_poly.entity_id
_entity_poly.type
_entity_poly.pdbx_seq_one_letter_code
_entity_poly.pdbx_strand_id
1 'polypeptide(L)'
;MGSLSVWHWLIFLAVALLLFGGSGKISSIMGDVAKGIKSFKKGMAEDEETAKKEEPPKALEGGPAKAEQQAAAASAEANKAGWGSKA
;
A
#
# COMPACT_ATOMS: atom_id res chain seq x y z
N MET A 1 -12.99 -43.69 9.50
CA MET A 1 -13.64 -42.86 8.47
C MET A 1 -12.72 -41.69 8.19
N GLY A 2 -11.90 -41.82 7.14
CA GLY A 2 -10.67 -41.06 6.88
C GLY A 2 -10.89 -39.67 6.30
N SER A 3 -11.83 -38.92 6.86
CA SER A 3 -11.82 -37.47 6.70
C SER A 3 -10.48 -36.97 7.25
N LEU A 4 -9.77 -36.14 6.47
CA LEU A 4 -8.55 -35.40 6.84
C LEU A 4 -7.19 -36.03 6.46
N SER A 5 -7.12 -36.91 5.46
CA SER A 5 -5.82 -37.21 4.82
C SER A 5 -5.31 -35.97 4.07
N VAL A 6 -4.05 -35.59 4.30
CA VAL A 6 -3.34 -34.49 3.60
C VAL A 6 -3.46 -34.62 2.07
N TRP A 7 -3.62 -35.85 1.58
CA TRP A 7 -3.84 -36.13 0.16
C TRP A 7 -5.11 -35.48 -0.41
N HIS A 8 -6.16 -35.38 0.39
CA HIS A 8 -7.42 -34.75 -0.03
C HIS A 8 -7.25 -33.22 -0.15
N TRP A 9 -6.51 -32.61 0.77
CA TRP A 9 -6.16 -31.19 0.71
C TRP A 9 -5.28 -30.86 -0.50
N LEU A 10 -4.36 -31.76 -0.86
CA LEU A 10 -3.51 -31.64 -2.04
C LEU A 10 -4.33 -31.64 -3.34
N ILE A 11 -5.29 -32.56 -3.46
CA ILE A 11 -6.21 -32.64 -4.61
C ILE A 11 -7.15 -31.43 -4.64
N PHE A 12 -7.68 -30.99 -3.50
CA PHE A 12 -8.54 -29.81 -3.42
C PHE A 12 -7.82 -28.54 -3.86
N LEU A 13 -6.56 -28.34 -3.43
CA LEU A 13 -5.71 -27.24 -3.88
C LEU A 13 -5.48 -27.30 -5.40
N ALA A 14 -5.15 -28.47 -5.94
CA ALA A 14 -4.92 -28.62 -7.37
C ALA A 14 -6.15 -28.22 -8.20
N VAL A 15 -7.35 -28.66 -7.80
CA VAL A 15 -8.61 -28.32 -8.47
C VAL A 15 -8.98 -26.86 -8.27
N ALA A 16 -8.80 -26.31 -7.07
CA ALA A 16 -9.05 -24.90 -6.78
C ALA A 16 -8.15 -23.98 -7.61
N LEU A 17 -6.84 -24.28 -7.71
CA LEU A 17 -5.94 -23.53 -8.59
C LEU A 17 -6.28 -23.67 -10.07
N LEU A 18 -6.80 -24.82 -10.53
CA LEU A 18 -7.20 -24.97 -11.93
C LEU A 18 -8.48 -24.16 -12.25
N LEU A 19 -9.47 -24.17 -11.36
CA LEU A 19 -10.73 -23.43 -11.52
C LEU A 19 -10.54 -21.91 -11.34
N PHE A 20 -9.76 -21.51 -10.35
CA PHE A 20 -9.59 -20.10 -9.97
C PHE A 20 -8.31 -19.46 -10.53
N GLY A 21 -7.31 -20.24 -10.93
CA GLY A 21 -6.03 -19.75 -11.46
C GLY A 21 -6.04 -19.37 -12.94
N GLY A 22 -7.02 -19.84 -13.72
CA GLY A 22 -7.14 -19.50 -15.15
C GLY A 22 -7.62 -18.07 -15.43
N SER A 23 -8.21 -17.39 -14.44
CA SER A 23 -8.93 -16.12 -14.68
C SER A 23 -8.18 -14.86 -14.22
N GLY A 24 -6.93 -14.96 -13.75
CA GLY A 24 -6.08 -13.82 -13.34
C GLY A 24 -6.54 -13.06 -12.08
N LYS A 25 -7.81 -13.16 -11.69
CA LYS A 25 -8.42 -12.52 -10.51
C LYS A 25 -7.78 -12.93 -9.18
N ILE A 26 -7.28 -14.17 -9.08
CA ILE A 26 -6.56 -14.66 -7.89
C ILE A 26 -5.31 -13.83 -7.61
N SER A 27 -4.60 -13.34 -8.63
CA SER A 27 -3.35 -12.60 -8.42
C SER A 27 -3.60 -11.22 -7.81
N SER A 28 -4.66 -10.52 -8.24
CA SER A 28 -5.05 -9.23 -7.65
C SER A 28 -5.51 -9.39 -6.20
N ILE A 29 -6.39 -10.36 -5.93
CA ILE A 29 -6.92 -10.60 -4.58
C ILE A 29 -5.82 -11.11 -3.64
N MET A 30 -4.96 -12.01 -4.11
CA MET A 30 -3.81 -12.49 -3.35
C MET A 30 -2.80 -11.37 -3.09
N GLY A 31 -2.64 -10.43 -4.03
CA GLY A 31 -1.80 -9.24 -3.86
C GLY A 31 -2.32 -8.28 -2.78
N ASP A 32 -3.62 -8.03 -2.74
CA ASP A 32 -4.27 -7.19 -1.71
C ASP A 32 -4.25 -7.86 -0.33
N VAL A 33 -4.51 -9.17 -0.27
CA VAL A 33 -4.39 -9.95 0.97
C VAL A 33 -2.94 -10.00 1.46
N ALA A 34 -1.97 -10.21 0.57
CA ALA A 34 -0.55 -10.21 0.91
C ALA A 34 -0.09 -8.85 1.45
N LYS A 35 -0.55 -7.73 0.87
CA LYS A 35 -0.29 -6.39 1.42
C LYS A 35 -0.90 -6.21 2.80
N GLY A 36 -2.16 -6.62 3.01
CA GLY A 36 -2.84 -6.54 4.30
C GLY A 36 -2.10 -7.31 5.41
N ILE A 37 -1.73 -8.57 5.13
CA ILE A 37 -0.97 -9.42 6.07
C ILE A 37 0.44 -8.86 6.31
N LYS A 38 1.10 -8.32 5.28
CA LYS A 38 2.45 -7.72 5.42
C LYS A 38 2.44 -6.45 6.26
N SER A 39 1.46 -5.58 6.09
CA SER A 39 1.27 -4.39 6.92
C SER A 39 0.89 -4.76 8.35
N PHE A 40 0.07 -5.79 8.55
CA PHE A 40 -0.25 -6.31 9.88
C PHE A 40 1.00 -6.85 10.59
N LYS A 41 1.81 -7.66 9.89
CA LYS A 41 3.06 -8.18 10.44
C LYS A 41 4.08 -7.07 10.72
N LYS A 42 4.20 -6.09 9.82
CA LYS A 42 5.11 -4.96 10.03
C LYS A 42 4.65 -4.05 11.17
N GLY A 43 3.35 -3.80 11.31
CA GLY A 43 2.80 -3.05 12.44
C GLY A 43 3.01 -3.78 13.77
N MET A 44 2.84 -5.10 13.80
CA MET A 44 3.08 -5.90 15.02
C MET A 44 4.58 -6.02 15.34
N ALA A 45 5.43 -6.16 14.32
CA ALA A 45 6.89 -6.17 14.50
C ALA A 45 7.43 -4.79 14.90
N GLU A 46 6.85 -3.70 14.39
CA GLU A 46 7.16 -2.36 14.90
C GLU A 46 6.65 -2.18 16.32
N ASP A 47 5.50 -2.71 16.72
CA ASP A 47 5.08 -2.65 18.14
C ASP A 47 6.11 -3.32 19.07
N GLU A 48 6.68 -4.46 18.65
CA GLU A 48 7.77 -5.15 19.38
C GLU A 48 9.13 -4.42 19.29
N GLU A 49 9.45 -3.75 18.17
CA GLU A 49 10.71 -3.04 17.97
C GLU A 49 10.68 -1.61 18.57
N THR A 50 9.52 -0.97 18.61
CA THR A 50 9.28 0.37 19.19
C THR A 50 9.29 0.31 20.71
N ALA A 51 8.90 -0.82 21.32
CA ALA A 51 9.14 -1.10 22.74
C ALA A 51 10.64 -1.14 23.10
N LYS A 52 11.54 -1.25 22.10
CA LYS A 52 13.01 -1.22 22.27
C LYS A 52 13.67 0.07 21.76
N LYS A 53 12.94 0.94 21.06
CA LYS A 53 13.50 2.15 20.43
C LYS A 53 12.60 3.36 20.67
N GLU A 54 12.63 3.88 21.89
CA GLU A 54 12.26 5.28 22.15
C GLU A 54 13.34 6.20 21.54
N GLU A 55 13.23 6.47 20.24
CA GLU A 55 13.82 7.65 19.61
C GLU A 55 12.76 8.28 18.68
N PRO A 56 12.63 9.62 18.66
CA PRO A 56 11.45 10.32 18.20
C PRO A 56 11.17 10.08 16.71
N PRO A 57 9.88 9.98 16.33
CA PRO A 57 9.47 9.49 15.02
C PRO A 57 9.89 10.47 13.92
N LYS A 58 10.71 9.98 12.99
CA LYS A 58 10.86 10.61 11.68
C LYS A 58 9.50 10.51 10.99
N ALA A 59 8.86 11.68 10.89
CA ALA A 59 7.58 11.90 10.26
C ALA A 59 7.42 11.08 8.98
N LEU A 60 6.30 10.37 8.95
CA LEU A 60 5.68 9.75 7.79
C LEU A 60 5.78 10.69 6.58
N GLU A 61 6.17 10.11 5.45
CA GLU A 61 6.30 10.73 4.14
C GLU A 61 5.04 11.53 3.78
N GLY A 62 5.13 12.84 3.99
CA GLY A 62 4.10 13.84 3.69
C GLY A 62 4.66 15.23 3.99
N GLY A 63 5.91 15.47 3.60
CA GLY A 63 6.63 16.69 3.94
C GLY A 63 6.07 17.94 3.26
N PRO A 64 6.38 19.14 3.81
CA PRO A 64 5.90 20.46 3.36
C PRO A 64 6.22 20.81 1.90
N ALA A 65 7.04 20.00 1.22
CA ALA A 65 7.43 20.20 -0.18
C ALA A 65 6.25 20.23 -1.16
N LYS A 66 5.18 19.44 -0.95
CA LYS A 66 4.04 19.43 -1.88
C LYS A 66 3.09 20.61 -1.66
N ALA A 67 2.98 21.11 -0.43
CA ALA A 67 2.19 22.30 -0.13
C ALA A 67 2.89 23.58 -0.63
N GLU A 68 4.21 23.67 -0.49
CA GLU A 68 5.02 24.78 -1.01
C GLU A 68 5.00 24.84 -2.55
N GLN A 69 5.05 23.68 -3.21
CA GLN A 69 5.12 23.61 -4.68
C GLN A 69 3.76 23.88 -5.34
N GLN A 70 2.65 23.59 -4.65
CA GLN A 70 1.30 23.92 -5.10
C GLN A 70 0.93 25.39 -4.81
N ALA A 71 1.48 25.99 -3.75
CA ALA A 71 1.36 27.42 -3.47
C ALA A 71 2.25 28.30 -4.38
N ALA A 72 3.45 27.82 -4.74
CA ALA A 72 4.35 28.50 -5.68
C ALA A 72 3.83 28.47 -7.13
N ALA A 73 3.19 27.38 -7.56
CA ALA A 73 2.59 27.29 -8.89
C ALA A 73 1.37 28.22 -9.04
N ALA A 74 0.55 28.36 -7.98
CA ALA A 74 -0.62 29.25 -7.98
C ALA A 74 -0.23 30.74 -7.96
N SER A 75 0.88 31.09 -7.31
CA SER A 75 1.36 32.48 -7.23
C SER A 75 2.13 32.94 -8.48
N ALA A 76 2.73 32.02 -9.23
CA ALA A 76 3.34 32.31 -10.53
C ALA A 76 2.31 32.61 -11.64
N GLU A 77 1.13 31.99 -11.59
CA GLU A 77 0.05 32.22 -12.57
C GLU A 77 -0.66 33.57 -12.36
N ALA A 78 -0.85 33.98 -11.09
CA ALA A 78 -1.47 35.25 -10.74
C ALA A 78 -0.62 36.49 -11.12
N ASN A 79 0.71 36.39 -11.05
CA ASN A 79 1.60 37.53 -11.36
C ASN A 79 1.74 37.78 -12.87
N LYS A 80 1.58 36.74 -13.71
CA LYS A 80 1.59 36.88 -15.18
C LYS A 80 0.31 37.50 -15.73
N ALA A 81 -0.83 37.28 -15.07
CA ALA A 81 -2.11 37.87 -15.44
C ALA A 81 -2.26 39.34 -15.01
N GLY A 82 -1.49 39.79 -13.99
CA GLY A 82 -1.58 41.14 -13.44
C GLY A 82 -0.70 42.22 -14.10
N TRP A 83 0.41 41.83 -14.76
CA TRP A 83 1.38 42.79 -15.31
C TRP A 83 1.20 43.08 -16.82
N GLY A 84 0.40 42.29 -17.54
CA GLY A 84 0.25 42.39 -19.01
C GLY A 84 -0.89 43.26 -19.54
N SER A 85 -1.66 43.97 -18.69
CA SER A 85 -2.86 44.73 -19.12
C SER A 85 -2.70 46.26 -19.07
N LYS A 86 -1.47 46.75 -18.97
CA LYS A 86 -1.12 48.16 -19.23
C LYS A 86 0.27 48.26 -19.86
N ALA A 87 0.36 47.97 -21.15
CA ALA A 87 1.36 48.51 -22.06
C ALA A 87 0.73 48.55 -23.45
#